data_AF-A0A4Y2PDC9-F1
#
_entry.id   AF-A0A4Y2PDC9-F1
#
_cell.length_a   1.000
_cell.length_b   1.000
_cell.length_c   1.000
_cell.angle_alpha   90.00
_cell.angle_beta   90.00
_cell.angle_gamma   90.00
#
_symmetry.space_group_name_H-M   'P 1'
#
loop_
_entity.id
_entity.type
_entity.pdbx_description
1 polymer ?
#
loop_
_entity_poly.entity_id
_entity_poly.type
_entity_poly.pdbx_seq_one_letter_code
_entity_poly.pdbx_strand_id
1 'polypeptide(L)'
;MSADAVARLPKPQMRGLFRSYLKKHLVIATVLSVIGSAAWKVLVSDPRKQRYAEFYKTYDADKEYERMKAADVLPPFPEIE
;
A
#
# COMPACT_ATOMS: atom_id res chain seq x y z
N MET A 1 -27.36 -2.70 -58.80
CA MET A 1 -26.82 -3.14 -57.49
C MET A 1 -27.07 -2.02 -56.49
N SER A 2 -27.93 -2.25 -55.48
CA SER A 2 -28.37 -1.19 -54.56
C SER A 2 -27.23 -0.71 -53.68
N ALA A 3 -27.13 0.61 -53.51
CA ALA A 3 -26.12 1.30 -52.71
C ALA A 3 -26.21 1.02 -51.19
N ASP A 4 -27.16 0.20 -50.75
CA ASP A 4 -27.35 -0.23 -49.36
C ASP A 4 -26.30 -1.24 -48.86
N ALA A 5 -25.48 -1.80 -49.75
CA ALA A 5 -24.46 -2.78 -49.40
C ALA A 5 -23.15 -2.18 -48.85
N VAL A 6 -23.03 -0.85 -48.75
CA VAL A 6 -21.84 -0.19 -48.18
C VAL A 6 -22.18 0.36 -46.79
N ALA A 7 -21.67 -0.29 -45.75
CA ALA A 7 -21.85 0.16 -44.37
C ALA A 7 -21.35 1.60 -44.20
N ARG A 8 -22.28 2.54 -43.97
CA ARG A 8 -21.95 3.96 -43.73
C ARG A 8 -21.57 4.13 -42.26
N LEU A 9 -20.36 4.65 -42.02
CA LEU A 9 -19.88 4.87 -40.66
C LEU A 9 -20.73 5.95 -39.95
N PRO A 10 -21.33 5.65 -38.78
CA PRO A 10 -22.09 6.65 -38.05
C PRO A 10 -21.19 7.76 -37.52
N LYS A 11 -21.70 8.98 -37.45
CA LYS A 11 -20.94 10.16 -37.02
C LYS A 11 -20.50 10.00 -35.55
N PRO A 12 -19.19 10.04 -35.25
CA PRO A 12 -18.70 9.91 -33.89
C PRO A 12 -18.97 11.17 -33.07
N GLN A 13 -18.77 11.07 -31.76
CA GLN A 13 -18.87 12.23 -30.87
C GLN A 13 -17.77 13.25 -31.18
N MET A 14 -18.14 14.41 -31.73
CA MET A 14 -17.18 15.47 -32.12
C MET A 14 -17.00 16.60 -31.11
N ARG A 15 -17.75 16.59 -29.99
CA ARG A 15 -17.69 17.65 -28.96
C ARG A 15 -17.67 17.06 -27.56
N GLY A 16 -16.99 17.75 -26.64
CA GLY A 16 -16.95 17.35 -25.23
C GLY A 16 -16.12 16.10 -24.93
N LEU A 17 -15.22 15.71 -25.85
CA LEU A 17 -14.30 14.58 -25.69
C LEU A 17 -13.54 14.68 -24.37
N PHE A 18 -12.94 15.84 -24.08
CA PHE A 18 -12.21 16.07 -22.84
C PHE A 18 -13.04 15.78 -21.57
N ARG A 19 -14.29 16.26 -21.51
CA ARG A 19 -15.18 16.01 -20.36
C ARG A 19 -15.52 14.53 -20.20
N SER A 20 -15.68 13.80 -21.30
CA SER A 20 -15.93 12.36 -21.29
C SER A 20 -14.70 11.60 -20.75
N TYR A 21 -13.52 11.93 -21.27
CA TYR A 21 -12.25 11.34 -20.82
C TYR A 21 -11.96 11.66 -19.35
N LEU A 22 -12.15 12.91 -18.92
CA LEU A 22 -11.88 13.32 -17.55
C LEU A 22 -12.75 12.58 -16.54
N LYS A 23 -14.06 12.44 -16.81
CA LYS A 23 -14.96 11.66 -15.94
C LYS A 23 -14.52 10.21 -15.82
N LYS A 24 -14.15 9.57 -16.94
CA LYS A 24 -13.67 8.18 -16.94
C LYS A 24 -12.39 8.03 -16.11
N HIS A 25 -11.41 8.90 -16.33
CA HIS A 25 -10.11 8.82 -15.64
C HIS A 25 -10.22 9.16 -14.17
N LEU A 26 -11.11 10.09 -13.79
CA LEU A 26 -11.32 10.43 -12.39
C LEU A 26 -11.85 9.22 -11.60
N VAL A 27 -12.84 8.50 -12.15
CA VAL A 27 -13.35 7.27 -11.52
C VAL A 27 -12.26 6.21 -11.41
N ILE A 28 -11.49 5.99 -12.49
CA ILE A 28 -10.39 5.01 -12.48
C ILE A 28 -9.34 5.38 -11.43
N ALA A 29 -8.95 6.65 -11.35
CA ALA A 29 -7.94 7.12 -10.41
C ALA A 29 -8.41 6.93 -8.96
N THR A 30 -9.67 7.25 -8.64
CA THR A 30 -10.22 7.05 -7.31
C THR A 30 -10.23 5.57 -6.93
N VAL A 31 -10.66 4.69 -7.84
CA VAL A 31 -10.69 3.24 -7.58
C VAL A 31 -9.28 2.69 -7.36
N LEU A 32 -8.33 3.05 -8.23
CA LEU A 32 -6.94 2.60 -8.09
C LEU A 32 -6.29 3.13 -6.80
N SER A 33 -6.58 4.36 -6.40
CA SER A 33 -6.08 4.93 -5.15
C SER A 33 -6.57 4.15 -3.93
N VAL A 34 -7.87 3.82 -3.87
CA VAL A 34 -8.45 3.03 -2.77
C VAL A 34 -7.84 1.64 -2.72
N ILE A 35 -7.70 0.97 -3.87
CA ILE A 35 -7.10 -0.37 -3.95
C ILE A 35 -5.64 -0.32 -3.49
N GLY A 36 -4.85 0.64 -3.97
CA GLY A 36 -3.45 0.81 -3.57
C GLY A 36 -3.31 1.06 -2.07
N SER A 37 -4.16 1.91 -1.49
CA SER A 37 -4.18 2.17 -0.05
C SER A 37 -4.53 0.93 0.77
N ALA A 38 -5.56 0.18 0.35
CA ALA A 38 -5.95 -1.07 1.01
C ALA A 38 -4.84 -2.12 0.92
N ALA A 39 -4.22 -2.28 -0.25
CA ALA A 39 -3.10 -3.20 -0.45
C ALA A 39 -1.93 -2.86 0.47
N TRP A 40 -1.55 -1.58 0.58
CA TRP A 40 -0.48 -1.15 1.48
C TRP A 40 -0.81 -1.42 2.96
N LYS A 41 -2.05 -1.16 3.37
CA LYS A 41 -2.48 -1.43 4.74
C LYS A 41 -2.32 -2.91 5.09
N VAL A 42 -2.87 -3.80 4.26
CA VAL A 42 -2.90 -5.23 4.53
C VAL A 42 -1.53 -5.89 4.37
N LEU A 43 -0.77 -5.52 3.33
CA LEU A 43 0.50 -6.19 3.03
C LEU A 43 1.69 -5.63 3.81
N VAL A 44 1.60 -4.39 4.30
CA VAL A 44 2.75 -3.72 4.94
C VAL A 44 2.42 -3.27 6.35
N SER A 45 1.34 -2.50 6.54
CA SER A 45 1.05 -1.90 7.85
C SER A 45 0.68 -2.95 8.89
N ASP A 46 -0.28 -3.81 8.56
CA ASP A 46 -0.82 -4.81 9.48
C ASP A 46 0.21 -5.88 9.88
N PRO A 47 0.99 -6.50 8.95
CA PRO A 47 2.00 -7.48 9.34
C PRO A 47 3.15 -6.87 10.14
N ARG A 48 3.50 -5.59 9.92
CA ARG A 48 4.46 -4.91 10.80
C ARG A 48 3.93 -4.82 12.21
N LYS A 49 2.70 -4.33 12.40
CA LYS A 49 2.07 -4.24 13.73
C LYS A 49 1.97 -5.61 14.41
N GLN A 50 1.59 -6.65 13.66
CA GLN A 50 1.52 -8.01 14.17
C GLN A 50 2.88 -8.53 14.62
N ARG A 51 3.96 -8.36 13.84
CA ARG A 51 5.31 -8.78 14.24
C ARG A 51 5.79 -8.10 15.52
N TYR A 52 5.55 -6.79 15.67
CA TYR A 52 5.89 -6.11 16.92
C TYR A 52 5.07 -6.66 18.09
N ALA A 53 3.76 -6.86 17.91
CA ALA A 53 2.93 -7.45 18.94
C ALA A 53 3.35 -8.88 19.31
N GLU A 54 3.72 -9.70 18.32
CA GLU A 54 4.21 -11.07 18.52
C GLU A 54 5.54 -11.09 19.27
N PHE A 55 6.48 -10.19 18.92
CA PHE A 55 7.74 -10.06 19.63
C PHE A 55 7.51 -9.80 21.12
N TYR A 56 6.71 -8.79 21.46
CA TYR A 56 6.46 -8.41 22.85
C TYR A 56 5.58 -9.40 23.64
N LYS A 57 4.88 -10.33 23.00
CA LYS A 57 4.10 -11.36 23.73
C LYS A 57 4.97 -12.33 24.50
N THR A 58 6.16 -12.64 23.97
CA THR A 58 7.08 -13.64 24.55
C THR A 58 8.43 -13.04 24.91
N TYR A 59 8.57 -11.72 24.83
CA TYR A 59 9.80 -11.03 25.12
C TYR A 59 10.02 -10.96 26.64
N ASP A 60 11.18 -11.46 27.08
CA ASP A 60 11.67 -11.40 28.45
C ASP A 60 12.93 -10.53 28.46
N ALA A 61 12.84 -9.36 29.09
CA ALA A 61 13.87 -8.35 29.09
C ALA A 61 15.12 -8.81 29.86
N ASP A 62 14.96 -9.54 30.95
CA ASP A 62 16.07 -10.00 31.79
C ASP A 62 16.90 -11.05 31.03
N LYS A 63 16.23 -11.95 30.32
CA LYS A 63 16.89 -12.97 29.48
C LYS A 63 17.61 -12.37 28.28
N GLU A 64 17.11 -11.28 27.71
CA GLU A 64 17.80 -10.57 26.62
C GLU A 64 19.01 -9.80 27.16
N TYR A 65 18.87 -9.16 28.33
CA TYR A 65 19.97 -8.48 29.02
C TYR A 65 21.12 -9.42 29.34
N GLU A 66 20.85 -10.59 29.94
CA GLU A 66 21.88 -11.59 30.23
C GLU A 66 22.58 -12.08 28.96
N ARG A 67 21.85 -12.22 27.83
CA ARG A 67 22.46 -12.53 26.52
C ARG A 67 23.36 -11.41 26.01
N MET A 68 22.94 -10.15 26.15
CA MET A 68 23.74 -9.00 25.71
C MET A 68 24.99 -8.80 26.57
N LYS A 69 24.87 -9.04 27.88
CA LYS A 69 25.99 -9.02 28.84
C LYS A 69 27.00 -10.13 28.54
N ALA A 70 26.52 -11.35 28.27
CA ALA A 70 27.39 -12.46 27.86
C ALA A 70 28.07 -12.21 26.51
N ALA A 71 27.45 -11.43 25.63
CA ALA A 71 28.00 -11.05 24.33
C ALA A 71 28.91 -9.80 24.38
N ASP A 72 29.11 -9.19 25.56
CA ASP A 72 29.94 -7.99 25.79
C ASP A 72 29.57 -6.80 24.88
N VAL A 73 28.28 -6.67 24.53
CA VAL A 73 27.77 -5.59 23.64
C VAL A 73 27.28 -4.37 24.42
N LEU A 74 27.09 -4.52 25.74
CA LEU A 74 26.52 -3.46 26.56
C LEU A 74 27.54 -2.35 26.82
N PRO A 75 27.17 -1.07 26.60
CA PRO A 75 28.01 0.04 27.03
C PRO A 75 28.12 0.07 28.58
N PRO A 76 29.19 0.66 29.13
CA PRO A 76 29.32 0.82 30.57
C PRO A 76 28.14 1.65 31.10
N PHE A 77 27.42 1.11 32.08
CA PHE A 77 26.33 1.82 32.74
C PHE A 77 26.91 3.01 33.52
N PRO A 78 26.28 4.21 33.47
CA PRO A 78 26.69 5.31 34.33
C PRO A 78 26.43 4.93 35.78
N GLU A 79 27.49 4.88 36.60
CA GLU A 79 27.39 4.73 38.04
C GLU A 79 26.82 6.04 38.60
N ILE A 80 25.64 5.96 39.21
CA ILE A 80 25.03 7.08 39.92
C ILE A 80 25.53 6.96 41.37
N GLU A 81 26.40 7.89 41.79
CA GLU A 81 26.83 8.07 43.19
C GLU A 81 25.68 8.53 44.10
#